data_AF-A0A7D8EJ79-F1
#
_entry.id   AF-A0A7D8EJ79-F1
#
_cell.length_a   1.000
_cell.length_b   1.000
_cell.length_c   1.000
_cell.angle_alpha   90.00
_cell.angle_beta   90.00
_cell.angle_gamma   90.00
#
_symmetry.space_group_name_H-M   'P 1'
#
loop_
_entity.id
_entity.type
_entity.pdbx_description
1 polymer ?
#
loop_
_entity_poly.entity_id
_entity_poly.type
_entity_poly.pdbx_seq_one_letter_code
_entity_poly.pdbx_strand_id
1 'polypeptide(L)'
;MNSYRLTFSLCLLRSAILFGIILTSVGCNSQKSKALLLPVDSTQFAQLACYYKDINSDDNIMELKLPSEYKEKTNLFNQQEIKVPVKGENFLSPYIGDGVRYYELGYFEHDGNTYKLIIYNKIGESDTLLLNVQINSYDAKGNLVDALLLSSFFAYEDVVRFSDFVIRQDYTISIDSYVIYRWYEDSKDGHLVTIKFKDQAPQIYIKEQYQIENGRFKLISRNAVSQGEKKKRALNIPCLRH
;
A
#
# COMPACT_ATOMS: atom_id res chain seq x y z
N MET A 1 19.49 -14.35 -65.53
CA MET A 1 20.20 -13.59 -64.47
C MET A 1 19.21 -12.62 -63.81
N ASN A 2 18.27 -13.09 -62.96
CA ASN A 2 17.33 -12.19 -62.26
C ASN A 2 16.48 -12.80 -61.12
N SER A 3 16.76 -13.99 -60.58
CA SER A 3 15.98 -14.52 -59.43
C SER A 3 16.62 -14.26 -58.06
N TYR A 4 17.95 -14.10 -58.00
CA TYR A 4 18.68 -13.93 -56.73
C TYR A 4 18.60 -12.52 -56.13
N ARG A 5 18.27 -11.50 -56.93
CA ARG A 5 18.14 -10.11 -56.42
C ARG A 5 16.80 -9.85 -55.74
N LEU A 6 15.73 -10.57 -56.10
CA LEU A 6 14.40 -10.38 -55.51
C LEU A 6 14.28 -11.02 -54.11
N THR A 7 14.88 -12.19 -53.90
CA THR A 7 14.84 -12.90 -52.61
C THR A 7 15.67 -12.20 -51.54
N PHE A 8 16.82 -11.60 -51.91
CA PHE A 8 17.65 -10.85 -50.96
C PHE A 8 16.97 -9.55 -50.49
N SER A 9 16.22 -8.89 -51.38
CA SER A 9 15.46 -7.67 -51.09
C SER A 9 14.29 -7.93 -50.12
N LEU A 10 13.58 -9.07 -50.27
CA LEU A 10 12.47 -9.44 -49.38
C LEU A 10 12.94 -9.84 -47.96
N CYS A 11 14.10 -10.48 -47.82
CA CYS A 11 14.64 -10.86 -46.51
C CYS A 11 15.10 -9.64 -45.70
N LEU A 12 15.71 -8.64 -46.35
CA LEU A 12 16.11 -7.40 -45.69
C LEU A 12 14.90 -6.56 -45.26
N LEU A 13 13.82 -6.53 -46.06
CA LEU A 13 12.58 -5.83 -45.69
C LEU A 13 11.88 -6.48 -44.49
N ARG A 14 11.85 -7.82 -44.41
CA ARG A 14 11.27 -8.54 -43.26
C ARG A 14 12.09 -8.37 -41.98
N SER A 15 13.43 -8.30 -42.09
CA SER A 15 14.30 -8.03 -40.93
C SER A 15 14.17 -6.59 -40.43
N ALA A 16 13.97 -5.61 -41.32
CA ALA A 16 13.74 -4.22 -40.94
C ALA A 16 12.39 -4.01 -40.25
N ILE A 17 11.35 -4.73 -40.67
CA ILE A 17 10.02 -4.69 -40.02
C ILE A 17 10.04 -5.38 -38.65
N LEU A 18 10.82 -6.45 -38.46
CA LEU A 18 10.99 -7.07 -37.14
C LEU A 18 11.78 -6.18 -36.16
N PHE A 19 12.76 -5.40 -36.64
CA PHE A 19 13.48 -4.42 -35.81
C PHE A 19 12.64 -3.15 -35.53
N GLY A 20 11.69 -2.80 -36.41
CA GLY A 20 10.77 -1.68 -36.21
C GLY A 20 9.70 -1.91 -35.12
N ILE A 21 9.43 -3.17 -34.75
CA ILE A 21 8.40 -3.52 -33.75
C ILE A 21 8.96 -3.61 -32.32
N ILE A 22 10.29 -3.61 -32.12
CA ILE A 22 10.90 -3.70 -30.78
C ILE A 22 11.01 -2.33 -30.09
N LEU A 23 10.72 -1.22 -30.77
CA LEU A 23 10.91 0.14 -30.22
C LEU A 23 9.63 0.83 -29.72
N THR A 24 8.49 0.14 -29.62
CA THR A 24 7.25 0.71 -29.06
C THR A 24 6.79 -0.01 -27.80
N SER A 25 7.52 0.10 -26.69
CA SER A 25 6.93 -0.11 -25.35
C SER A 25 7.76 0.41 -24.16
N VAL A 26 8.72 1.31 -24.34
CA VAL A 26 9.28 2.06 -23.19
C VAL A 26 8.75 3.49 -23.21
N GLY A 27 7.42 3.57 -23.21
CA GLY A 27 6.67 4.79 -23.00
C GLY A 27 5.85 4.69 -21.71
N CYS A 28 6.44 4.19 -20.62
CA CYS A 28 5.87 4.46 -19.30
C CYS A 28 6.25 5.90 -18.96
N ASN A 29 5.31 6.81 -19.19
CA ASN A 29 5.31 8.12 -18.58
C ASN A 29 5.02 7.94 -17.07
N SER A 30 5.94 7.31 -16.35
CA SER A 30 5.88 7.24 -14.89
C SER A 30 6.47 8.55 -14.39
N GLN A 31 5.65 9.36 -13.75
CA GLN A 31 6.14 10.39 -12.85
C GLN A 31 7.22 9.73 -11.98
N LYS A 32 8.48 10.18 -12.10
CA LYS A 32 9.61 9.52 -11.43
C LYS A 32 9.27 9.43 -9.94
N SER A 33 9.11 8.21 -9.46
CA SER A 33 8.89 7.94 -8.05
C SER A 33 9.99 8.63 -7.25
N LYS A 34 9.65 9.13 -6.06
CA LYS A 34 10.57 9.90 -5.24
C LYS A 34 11.36 8.96 -4.34
N ALA A 35 12.68 9.12 -4.30
CA ALA A 35 13.52 8.42 -3.34
C ALA A 35 13.10 8.82 -1.90
N LEU A 36 12.87 7.83 -1.05
CA LEU A 36 12.52 7.96 0.35
C LEU A 36 13.80 8.03 1.19
N LEU A 37 13.82 8.94 2.15
CA LEU A 37 14.85 9.00 3.18
C LEU A 37 14.39 8.18 4.38
N LEU A 38 15.27 7.30 4.88
CA LEU A 38 15.02 6.56 6.11
C LEU A 38 15.43 7.39 7.34
N PRO A 39 14.66 7.35 8.44
CA PRO A 39 13.49 6.51 8.63
C PRO A 39 12.22 7.03 7.92
N VAL A 40 11.38 6.12 7.45
CA VAL A 40 10.01 6.43 7.01
C VAL A 40 9.07 6.13 8.16
N ASP A 41 8.57 7.17 8.82
CA ASP A 41 7.56 7.11 9.87
C ASP A 41 6.20 7.51 9.29
N SER A 42 5.25 6.57 9.28
CA SER A 42 3.93 6.79 8.68
C SER A 42 3.16 7.94 9.33
N THR A 43 3.39 8.18 10.63
CA THR A 43 2.75 9.26 11.38
C THR A 43 3.31 10.63 11.01
N GLN A 44 4.49 10.65 10.39
CA GLN A 44 5.18 11.84 9.91
C GLN A 44 5.12 11.99 8.37
N PHE A 45 4.50 11.03 7.69
CA PHE A 45 4.50 10.97 6.24
C PHE A 45 3.34 11.78 5.65
N ALA A 46 3.64 12.95 5.08
CA ALA A 46 2.64 13.93 4.66
C ALA A 46 1.55 13.38 3.71
N GLN A 47 1.91 12.47 2.80
CA GLN A 47 0.96 11.83 1.88
C GLN A 47 -0.05 10.89 2.58
N LEU A 48 0.24 10.45 3.81
CA LEU A 48 -0.67 9.64 4.63
C LEU A 48 -1.43 10.46 5.67
N ALA A 49 -1.02 11.70 5.94
CA ALA A 49 -1.59 12.54 6.99
C ALA A 49 -3.10 12.74 6.85
N CYS A 50 -3.60 12.85 5.62
CA CYS A 50 -5.04 12.99 5.35
C CYS A 50 -5.84 11.77 5.81
N TYR A 51 -5.38 10.55 5.51
CA TYR A 51 -6.09 9.33 5.91
C TYR A 51 -6.09 9.14 7.42
N TYR A 52 -4.99 9.48 8.08
CA TYR A 52 -4.94 9.47 9.54
C TYR A 52 -5.88 10.53 10.14
N LYS A 53 -5.99 11.71 9.54
CA LYS A 53 -6.96 12.72 9.99
C LYS A 53 -8.40 12.24 9.82
N ASP A 54 -8.71 11.67 8.66
CA ASP A 54 -10.05 11.17 8.31
C ASP A 54 -10.48 10.02 9.24
N ILE A 55 -9.57 9.14 9.66
CA ILE A 55 -9.90 8.08 10.63
C ILE A 55 -10.10 8.59 12.06
N ASN A 56 -9.45 9.70 12.41
CA ASN A 56 -9.58 10.31 13.72
C ASN A 56 -10.66 11.41 13.76
N SER A 57 -11.38 11.67 12.67
CA SER A 57 -12.49 12.62 12.69
C SER A 57 -13.76 11.95 13.21
N ASP A 58 -14.63 12.77 13.83
CA ASP A 58 -15.98 12.36 14.28
C ASP A 58 -16.95 12.17 13.09
N ASP A 59 -16.48 12.37 11.86
CA ASP A 59 -17.26 12.14 10.66
C ASP A 59 -17.38 10.62 10.47
N ASN A 60 -18.58 10.13 10.16
CA ASN A 60 -18.88 8.71 9.89
C ASN A 60 -18.22 8.21 8.59
N ILE A 61 -16.90 8.33 8.48
CA ILE A 61 -16.13 7.86 7.34
C ILE A 61 -16.08 6.35 7.44
N MET A 62 -16.78 5.70 6.50
CA MET A 62 -16.84 4.25 6.34
C MET A 62 -15.85 3.76 5.29
N GLU A 63 -15.59 4.58 4.26
CA GLU A 63 -14.75 4.20 3.14
C GLU A 63 -13.67 5.25 2.86
N LEU A 64 -12.42 4.80 2.84
CA LEU A 64 -11.29 5.61 2.40
C LEU A 64 -10.88 5.21 0.98
N LYS A 65 -10.79 6.19 0.09
CA LYS A 65 -10.45 5.99 -1.32
C LYS A 65 -9.16 6.74 -1.66
N LEU A 66 -8.38 6.17 -2.56
CA LEU A 66 -7.35 6.91 -3.26
C LEU A 66 -8.00 8.12 -3.95
N PRO A 67 -7.47 9.34 -3.71
CA PRO A 67 -7.87 10.54 -4.42
C PRO A 67 -7.92 10.33 -5.93
N SER A 68 -8.90 10.97 -6.58
CA SER A 68 -9.10 10.85 -8.03
C SER A 68 -7.90 11.32 -8.84
N GLU A 69 -7.16 12.31 -8.33
CA GLU A 69 -5.86 12.80 -8.84
C GLU A 69 -4.78 11.71 -8.98
N TYR A 70 -4.88 10.61 -8.22
CA TYR A 70 -3.98 9.48 -8.35
C TYR A 70 -4.40 8.50 -9.44
N LYS A 71 -5.66 8.50 -9.90
CA LYS A 71 -6.16 7.52 -10.89
C LYS A 71 -5.31 7.51 -12.16
N GLU A 72 -4.94 8.67 -12.67
CA GLU A 72 -4.10 8.80 -13.88
C GLU A 72 -2.62 8.47 -13.62
N LYS A 73 -2.19 8.45 -12.36
CA LYS A 73 -0.81 8.19 -11.92
C LYS A 73 -0.63 6.78 -11.33
N THR A 74 -1.68 5.96 -11.35
CA THR A 74 -1.64 4.60 -10.80
C THR A 74 -1.08 3.60 -11.80
N ASN A 75 -0.35 2.62 -11.29
CA ASN A 75 0.12 1.45 -12.03
C ASN A 75 -0.81 0.27 -11.79
N LEU A 76 -0.98 -0.58 -12.80
CA LEU A 76 -1.69 -1.84 -12.65
C LEU A 76 -0.74 -2.87 -12.03
N PHE A 77 -1.21 -3.64 -11.04
CA PHE A 77 -0.46 -4.82 -10.60
C PHE A 77 -0.36 -5.82 -11.76
N ASN A 78 0.86 -6.24 -12.07
CA ASN A 78 1.10 -7.17 -13.16
C ASN A 78 0.87 -8.63 -12.74
N GLN A 79 0.87 -9.53 -13.72
CA GLN A 79 0.60 -10.96 -13.52
C GLN A 79 1.61 -11.68 -12.61
N GLN A 80 2.82 -11.15 -12.46
CA GLN A 80 3.82 -11.67 -11.53
C GLN A 80 3.56 -11.16 -10.12
N GLU A 81 3.20 -9.89 -9.96
CA GLU A 81 2.95 -9.26 -8.67
C GLU A 81 1.73 -9.84 -7.96
N ILE A 82 0.63 -10.11 -8.68
CA ILE A 82 -0.59 -10.66 -8.08
C ILE A 82 -0.45 -12.10 -7.55
N LYS A 83 0.61 -12.80 -7.98
CA LYS A 83 0.90 -14.19 -7.56
C LYS A 83 1.72 -14.28 -6.28
N VAL A 84 2.33 -13.17 -5.84
CA VAL A 84 3.12 -13.15 -4.62
C VAL A 84 2.18 -12.83 -3.45
N PRO A 85 2.10 -13.69 -2.42
CA PRO A 85 1.29 -13.39 -1.25
C PRO A 85 1.91 -12.24 -0.46
N VAL A 86 1.07 -11.30 -0.06
CA VAL A 86 1.42 -10.18 0.81
C VAL A 86 1.43 -10.67 2.26
N LYS A 87 2.57 -10.52 2.93
CA LYS A 87 2.74 -10.85 4.35
C LYS A 87 2.05 -9.83 5.25
N GLY A 88 1.79 -10.23 6.50
CA GLY A 88 1.12 -9.43 7.51
C GLY A 88 -0.38 -9.71 7.59
N GLU A 89 -1.08 -8.93 8.41
CA GLU A 89 -2.52 -9.08 8.65
C GLU A 89 -3.35 -8.53 7.48
N ASN A 90 -3.67 -9.39 6.50
CA ASN A 90 -4.35 -9.00 5.25
C ASN A 90 -5.81 -9.50 5.17
N PHE A 91 -6.49 -9.67 6.32
CA PHE A 91 -7.91 -10.01 6.42
C PHE A 91 -8.31 -11.19 5.53
N LEU A 92 -7.63 -12.32 5.73
CA LEU A 92 -7.87 -13.61 5.05
C LEU A 92 -7.67 -13.61 3.52
N SER A 93 -7.25 -12.50 2.92
CA SER A 93 -6.92 -12.42 1.48
C SER A 93 -5.48 -11.95 1.27
N PRO A 94 -4.50 -12.88 1.25
CA PRO A 94 -3.09 -12.52 1.11
C PRO A 94 -2.71 -12.09 -0.31
N TYR A 95 -3.54 -12.37 -1.32
CA TYR A 95 -3.24 -12.05 -2.72
C TYR A 95 -3.88 -10.73 -3.16
N ILE A 96 -3.29 -10.14 -4.19
CA ILE A 96 -3.86 -8.98 -4.88
C ILE A 96 -4.79 -9.48 -5.99
N GLY A 97 -6.00 -8.91 -6.06
CA GLY A 97 -6.95 -9.23 -7.12
C GLY A 97 -6.53 -8.68 -8.48
N ASP A 98 -7.03 -9.29 -9.55
CA ASP A 98 -6.88 -8.78 -10.90
C ASP A 98 -7.48 -7.37 -11.03
N GLY A 99 -6.85 -6.51 -11.83
CA GLY A 99 -7.37 -5.17 -12.10
C GLY A 99 -7.06 -4.13 -11.01
N VAL A 100 -6.50 -4.53 -9.86
CA VAL A 100 -6.13 -3.60 -8.79
C VAL A 100 -5.00 -2.68 -9.26
N ARG A 101 -5.14 -1.40 -8.93
CA ARG A 101 -4.16 -0.36 -9.28
C ARG A 101 -3.58 0.27 -8.02
N TYR A 102 -2.29 0.58 -8.06
CA TYR A 102 -1.57 1.20 -6.96
C TYR A 102 -0.92 2.51 -7.35
N TYR A 103 -0.76 3.40 -6.39
CA TYR A 103 0.06 4.60 -6.50
C TYR A 103 1.38 4.39 -5.74
N GLU A 104 2.50 4.79 -6.33
CA GLU A 104 3.82 4.68 -5.71
C GLU A 104 4.10 5.94 -4.88
N LEU A 105 4.21 5.78 -3.56
CA LEU A 105 4.51 6.85 -2.60
C LEU A 105 6.00 7.21 -2.60
N GLY A 106 6.85 6.25 -2.97
CA GLY A 106 8.28 6.43 -3.10
C GLY A 106 9.02 5.10 -3.05
N TYR A 107 10.35 5.16 -3.12
CA TYR A 107 11.20 3.97 -3.07
C TYR A 107 12.52 4.21 -2.34
N PHE A 108 13.18 3.15 -1.92
CA PHE A 108 14.60 3.17 -1.52
C PHE A 108 15.31 1.91 -2.00
N GLU A 109 16.63 1.91 -1.97
CA GLU A 109 17.46 0.77 -2.38
C GLU A 109 18.27 0.26 -1.20
N HIS A 110 18.44 -1.06 -1.12
CA HIS A 110 19.28 -1.72 -0.13
C HIS A 110 19.67 -3.12 -0.62
N ASP A 111 20.95 -3.47 -0.48
CA ASP A 111 21.51 -4.78 -0.85
C ASP A 111 21.10 -5.26 -2.25
N GLY A 112 21.15 -4.36 -3.23
CA GLY A 112 20.83 -4.65 -4.64
C GLY A 112 19.35 -4.90 -4.93
N ASN A 113 18.45 -4.62 -3.98
CA ASN A 113 17.01 -4.68 -4.14
C ASN A 113 16.40 -3.27 -4.09
N THR A 114 15.31 -3.07 -4.84
CA THR A 114 14.51 -1.84 -4.80
C THR A 114 13.25 -2.10 -3.98
N TYR A 115 13.01 -1.26 -2.98
CA TYR A 115 11.84 -1.33 -2.12
C TYR A 115 10.89 -0.19 -2.44
N LYS A 116 9.68 -0.50 -2.89
CA LYS A 116 8.66 0.49 -3.26
C LYS A 116 7.57 0.54 -2.21
N LEU A 117 7.33 1.73 -1.66
CA LEU A 117 6.18 2.00 -0.82
C LEU A 117 4.99 2.37 -1.71
N ILE A 118 3.90 1.63 -1.60
CA ILE A 118 2.72 1.78 -2.45
C ILE A 118 1.46 1.89 -1.62
N ILE A 119 0.46 2.54 -2.20
CA ILE A 119 -0.88 2.66 -1.62
C ILE A 119 -1.92 2.28 -2.68
N TYR A 120 -2.95 1.52 -2.27
CA TYR A 120 -3.99 1.05 -3.18
C TYR A 120 -5.28 0.73 -2.43
N ASN A 121 -6.41 0.81 -3.14
CA ASN A 121 -7.65 0.24 -2.65
C ASN A 121 -7.80 -1.20 -3.12
N LYS A 122 -8.33 -2.07 -2.25
CA LYS A 122 -8.83 -3.39 -2.63
C LYS A 122 -10.15 -3.69 -1.93
N ILE A 123 -10.95 -4.58 -2.51
CA ILE A 123 -12.13 -5.12 -1.84
C ILE A 123 -11.67 -6.26 -0.93
N GLY A 124 -11.97 -6.14 0.36
CA GLY A 124 -11.77 -7.15 1.39
C GLY A 124 -12.99 -8.06 1.53
N GLU A 125 -13.08 -8.75 2.66
CA GLU A 125 -14.26 -9.53 3.01
C GLU A 125 -15.50 -8.64 3.19
N SER A 126 -16.69 -9.20 2.95
CA SER A 126 -17.98 -8.51 3.07
C SER A 126 -18.06 -7.20 2.27
N ASP A 127 -17.42 -7.17 1.10
CA ASP A 127 -17.31 -5.99 0.22
C ASP A 127 -16.68 -4.75 0.89
N THR A 128 -15.92 -4.94 1.98
CA THR A 128 -15.29 -3.84 2.71
C THR A 128 -14.19 -3.22 1.86
N LEU A 129 -14.28 -1.92 1.61
CA LEU A 129 -13.22 -1.20 0.89
C LEU A 129 -12.03 -0.95 1.81
N LEU A 130 -10.92 -1.63 1.53
CA LEU A 130 -9.66 -1.47 2.25
C LEU A 130 -8.78 -0.47 1.51
N LEU A 131 -8.18 0.48 2.23
CA LEU A 131 -7.08 1.30 1.72
C LEU A 131 -5.77 0.79 2.31
N ASN A 132 -4.99 0.08 1.50
CA ASN A 132 -3.77 -0.59 1.91
C ASN A 132 -2.54 0.27 1.64
N VAL A 133 -1.60 0.25 2.58
CA VAL A 133 -0.21 0.70 2.40
C VAL A 133 0.68 -0.52 2.51
N GLN A 134 1.51 -0.75 1.51
CA GLN A 134 2.33 -1.94 1.37
C GLN A 134 3.74 -1.55 0.91
N ILE A 135 4.72 -2.37 1.29
CA ILE A 135 6.06 -2.30 0.72
C ILE A 135 6.35 -3.55 -0.10
N ASN A 136 6.81 -3.33 -1.33
CA ASN A 136 7.20 -4.36 -2.27
C ASN A 136 8.72 -4.35 -2.43
N SER A 137 9.34 -5.52 -2.39
CA SER A 137 10.77 -5.71 -2.67
C SER A 137 10.96 -6.29 -4.06
N TYR A 138 11.78 -5.65 -4.89
CA TYR A 138 12.10 -6.09 -6.24
C TYR A 138 13.59 -6.39 -6.36
N ASP A 139 13.93 -7.49 -7.04
CA ASP A 139 15.33 -7.81 -7.36
C ASP A 139 15.90 -6.84 -8.40
N ALA A 140 17.22 -6.92 -8.65
CA ALA A 140 17.90 -6.12 -9.67
C ALA A 140 17.38 -6.31 -11.11
N LYS A 141 16.56 -7.35 -11.37
CA LYS A 141 15.90 -7.61 -12.65
C LYS A 141 14.47 -7.06 -12.69
N GLY A 142 13.98 -6.47 -11.60
CA GLY A 142 12.64 -5.93 -11.46
C GLY A 142 11.55 -6.95 -11.14
N ASN A 143 11.90 -8.17 -10.71
CA ASN A 143 10.91 -9.16 -10.28
C ASN A 143 10.54 -8.92 -8.81
N LEU A 144 9.24 -8.98 -8.48
CA LEU A 144 8.79 -8.92 -7.09
C LEU A 144 9.30 -10.15 -6.32
N VAL A 145 10.12 -9.92 -5.30
CA VAL A 145 10.72 -10.93 -4.42
C VAL A 145 9.84 -11.21 -3.21
N ASP A 146 9.28 -10.14 -2.63
CA ASP A 146 8.50 -10.21 -1.39
C ASP A 146 7.60 -8.98 -1.25
N ALA A 147 6.55 -9.11 -0.46
CA ALA A 147 5.58 -8.04 -0.19
C ALA A 147 5.13 -8.08 1.28
N LEU A 148 5.06 -6.90 1.90
CA LEU A 148 4.62 -6.75 3.29
C LEU A 148 3.57 -5.65 3.41
N LEU A 149 2.41 -6.00 3.94
CA LEU A 149 1.38 -5.02 4.29
C LEU A 149 1.82 -4.25 5.53
N LEU A 150 1.83 -2.92 5.42
CA LEU A 150 2.25 -2.02 6.51
C LEU A 150 1.06 -1.39 7.24
N SER A 151 -0.05 -1.16 6.53
CA SER A 151 -1.31 -0.69 7.11
C SER A 151 -2.47 -1.06 6.19
N SER A 152 -3.63 -1.30 6.78
CA SER A 152 -4.90 -1.36 6.07
C SER A 152 -5.88 -0.46 6.80
N PHE A 153 -6.26 0.63 6.15
CA PHE A 153 -7.21 1.59 6.67
C PHE A 153 -8.61 1.20 6.22
N PHE A 154 -9.50 0.91 7.18
CA PHE A 154 -10.92 0.70 6.91
C PHE A 154 -11.76 0.91 8.15
N ALA A 155 -13.04 1.15 7.93
CA ALA A 155 -14.07 1.11 8.95
C ALA A 155 -15.19 0.17 8.50
N TYR A 156 -15.67 -0.66 9.41
CA TYR A 156 -16.79 -1.56 9.19
C TYR A 156 -17.64 -1.59 10.45
N GLU A 157 -18.92 -1.27 10.30
CA GLU A 157 -19.88 -1.16 11.40
C GLU A 157 -19.35 -0.32 12.58
N ASP A 158 -19.02 -0.98 13.68
CA ASP A 158 -18.56 -0.41 14.94
C ASP A 158 -17.03 -0.49 15.10
N VAL A 159 -16.26 -0.83 14.06
CA VAL A 159 -14.81 -1.00 14.16
C VAL A 159 -14.06 -0.19 13.11
N VAL A 160 -13.01 0.49 13.54
CA VAL A 160 -11.99 1.06 12.65
C VAL A 160 -10.67 0.35 12.91
N ARG A 161 -9.94 0.01 11.84
CA ARG A 161 -8.57 -0.49 11.96
C ARG A 161 -7.62 0.27 11.05
N PHE A 162 -6.39 0.37 11.53
CA PHE A 162 -5.25 0.90 10.81
C PHE A 162 -3.96 0.43 11.50
N SER A 163 -2.81 0.71 10.90
CA SER A 163 -1.53 0.55 11.58
C SER A 163 -0.63 1.77 11.43
N ASP A 164 0.25 1.93 12.39
CA ASP A 164 1.39 2.83 12.30
C ASP A 164 2.62 2.00 11.97
N PHE A 165 3.49 2.52 11.12
CA PHE A 165 4.72 1.81 10.79
C PHE A 165 5.91 2.76 10.75
N VAL A 166 7.07 2.20 11.09
CA VAL A 166 8.36 2.89 10.96
C VAL A 166 9.36 1.95 10.31
N ILE A 167 9.88 2.34 9.15
CA ILE A 167 11.04 1.70 8.49
C ILE A 167 12.28 2.46 8.93
N ARG A 168 13.16 1.83 9.70
CA ARG A 168 14.37 2.46 10.27
C ARG A 168 15.57 2.38 9.33
N GLN A 169 16.61 3.12 9.68
CA GLN A 169 17.89 3.16 8.94
C GLN A 169 18.66 1.84 8.98
N ASP A 170 18.44 1.02 10.00
CA ASP A 170 18.95 -0.35 10.10
C ASP A 170 18.07 -1.38 9.37
N TYR A 171 17.09 -0.89 8.59
CA TYR A 171 16.16 -1.69 7.80
C TYR A 171 15.25 -2.62 8.64
N THR A 172 15.11 -2.32 9.93
CA THR A 172 14.02 -2.86 10.75
C THR A 172 12.70 -2.13 10.43
N ILE A 173 11.62 -2.88 10.38
CA ILE A 173 10.25 -2.36 10.21
C ILE A 173 9.48 -2.67 11.47
N SER A 174 8.94 -1.66 12.14
CA SER A 174 7.97 -1.83 13.23
C SER A 174 6.58 -1.51 12.74
N ILE A 175 5.59 -2.32 13.11
CA ILE A 175 4.18 -2.10 12.79
C ILE A 175 3.37 -2.23 14.08
N ASP A 176 2.66 -1.17 14.46
CA ASP A 176 1.70 -1.17 15.57
C ASP A 176 0.29 -1.12 14.96
N SER A 177 -0.48 -2.18 15.13
CA SER A 177 -1.86 -2.25 14.62
C SER A 177 -2.86 -1.81 15.68
N TYR A 178 -3.76 -0.92 15.27
CA TYR A 178 -4.73 -0.27 16.12
C TYR A 178 -6.16 -0.66 15.76
N VAL A 179 -6.99 -0.73 16.78
CA VAL A 179 -8.45 -0.84 16.67
C VAL A 179 -9.11 0.30 17.44
N ILE A 180 -10.16 0.87 16.85
CA ILE A 180 -11.09 1.78 17.53
C ILE A 180 -12.46 1.11 17.49
N TYR A 181 -13.11 1.02 18.65
CA TYR A 181 -14.49 0.55 18.75
C TYR A 181 -15.43 1.77 18.79
N ARG A 182 -16.50 1.76 18.00
CA ARG A 182 -17.48 2.83 17.85
C ARG A 182 -18.79 2.36 18.49
N TRP A 183 -19.14 2.91 19.64
CA TRP A 183 -20.37 2.51 20.35
C TRP A 183 -21.49 3.51 20.04
N TYR A 184 -22.69 2.95 19.84
CA TYR A 184 -23.93 3.69 19.73
C TYR A 184 -24.61 3.70 21.10
N GLU A 185 -25.09 4.86 21.54
CA GLU A 185 -25.98 4.94 22.70
C GLU A 185 -27.41 5.10 22.17
N ASP A 186 -28.30 4.23 22.62
CA ASP A 186 -29.73 4.38 22.34
C ASP A 186 -30.23 5.64 23.04
N SER A 187 -30.87 6.55 22.31
CA SER A 187 -31.57 7.64 22.95
C SER A 187 -32.78 7.10 23.71
N LYS A 188 -33.15 7.76 24.81
CA LYS A 188 -34.30 7.36 25.66
C LYS A 188 -35.65 7.39 24.94
N ASP A 189 -35.68 7.95 23.74
CA ASP A 189 -36.78 8.18 22.83
C ASP A 189 -36.76 7.23 21.61
N GLY A 190 -35.89 6.22 21.61
CA GLY A 190 -35.86 5.17 20.56
C GLY A 190 -35.20 5.62 19.25
N HIS A 191 -34.59 6.81 19.23
CA HIS A 191 -33.74 7.26 18.15
C HIS A 191 -32.29 6.85 18.45
N LEU A 192 -31.53 6.41 17.45
CA LEU A 192 -30.08 6.24 17.62
C LEU A 192 -29.46 7.64 17.71
N VAL A 193 -29.03 8.07 18.90
CA VAL A 193 -28.46 9.41 19.08
C VAL A 193 -27.03 9.32 19.57
N THR A 194 -26.15 9.79 18.69
CA THR A 194 -24.76 10.22 18.92
C THR A 194 -23.76 9.11 19.28
N ILE A 195 -22.80 8.95 18.37
CA ILE A 195 -21.59 8.17 18.58
C ILE A 195 -20.70 8.96 19.55
N LYS A 196 -20.36 8.37 20.71
CA LYS A 196 -19.34 8.94 21.60
C LYS A 196 -17.95 8.58 21.07
N PHE A 197 -17.52 9.23 19.99
CA PHE A 197 -16.17 9.09 19.43
C PHE A 197 -15.09 9.64 20.37
N LYS A 198 -15.42 10.69 21.13
CA LYS A 198 -14.45 11.55 21.84
C LYS A 198 -13.59 10.85 22.91
N ASP A 199 -14.01 9.67 23.39
CA ASP A 199 -13.33 8.95 24.48
C ASP A 199 -12.69 7.60 24.06
N GLN A 200 -12.79 7.23 22.79
CA GLN A 200 -12.29 5.95 22.27
C GLN A 200 -10.90 6.14 21.63
N ALA A 201 -9.86 6.27 22.46
CA ALA A 201 -8.49 6.34 21.94
C ALA A 201 -8.14 5.02 21.21
N PRO A 202 -7.39 5.07 20.08
CA PRO A 202 -6.91 3.86 19.42
C PRO A 202 -6.22 2.90 20.40
N GLN A 203 -6.64 1.64 20.34
CA GLN A 203 -6.08 0.55 21.15
C GLN A 203 -5.14 -0.28 20.30
N ILE A 204 -3.91 -0.46 20.74
CA ILE A 204 -2.98 -1.37 20.07
C ILE A 204 -3.44 -2.80 20.37
N TYR A 205 -3.59 -3.63 19.34
CA TYR A 205 -3.94 -5.05 19.49
C TYR A 205 -2.84 -5.98 18.99
N ILE A 206 -1.98 -5.53 18.07
CA ILE A 206 -0.83 -6.28 17.57
C ILE A 206 0.38 -5.33 17.42
N LYS A 207 1.56 -5.82 17.81
CA LYS A 207 2.85 -5.21 17.48
C LYS A 207 3.70 -6.21 16.72
N GLU A 208 4.16 -5.85 15.53
CA GLU A 208 5.05 -6.67 14.71
C GLU A 208 6.39 -5.96 14.47
N GLN A 209 7.45 -6.76 14.37
CA GLN A 209 8.74 -6.29 13.90
C GLN A 209 9.26 -7.22 12.82
N TYR A 210 9.76 -6.64 11.74
CA TYR A 210 10.39 -7.34 10.64
C TYR A 210 11.81 -6.82 10.43
N GLN A 211 12.71 -7.67 9.96
CA GLN A 211 14.00 -7.29 9.42
C GLN A 211 13.96 -7.49 7.89
N ILE A 212 14.48 -6.52 7.15
CA ILE A 212 14.79 -6.72 5.74
C ILE A 212 16.11 -7.51 5.65
N GLU A 213 16.06 -8.69 5.04
CA GLU A 213 17.23 -9.56 4.80
C GLU A 213 17.14 -10.13 3.38
N ASN A 214 18.15 -9.89 2.53
CA ASN A 214 18.23 -10.47 1.18
C ASN A 214 16.97 -10.23 0.32
N GLY A 215 16.42 -9.02 0.34
CA GLY A 215 15.21 -8.68 -0.42
C GLY A 215 13.92 -9.22 0.18
N ARG A 216 13.94 -9.81 1.38
CA ARG A 216 12.76 -10.41 2.03
C ARG A 216 12.46 -9.74 3.37
N PHE A 217 11.18 -9.73 3.72
CA PHE A 217 10.67 -9.28 5.02
C PHE A 217 10.55 -10.47 5.96
N LYS A 218 11.48 -10.57 6.91
CA LYS A 218 11.53 -11.65 7.90
C LYS A 218 10.92 -11.17 9.20
N LEU A 219 9.84 -11.83 9.65
CA LEU A 219 9.21 -11.55 10.93
C LEU A 219 10.18 -11.89 12.07
N ILE A 220 10.48 -10.92 12.91
CA ILE A 220 11.33 -11.07 14.11
C ILE A 220 10.46 -11.30 15.35
N SER A 221 9.35 -10.57 15.47
CA SER A 221 8.44 -10.73 16.60
C SER A 221 7.02 -10.31 16.22
N ARG A 222 6.02 -11.01 16.78
CA ARG A 222 4.60 -10.62 16.75
C ARG A 222 4.04 -10.80 18.14
N ASN A 223 3.58 -9.71 18.74
CA ASN A 223 2.99 -9.71 20.07
C ASN A 223 1.55 -9.22 19.99
N ALA A 224 0.60 -10.08 20.39
CA ALA A 224 -0.75 -9.64 20.65
C ALA A 224 -0.78 -8.87 21.97
N VAL A 225 -1.33 -7.67 21.97
CA VAL A 225 -1.46 -6.84 23.18
C VAL A 225 -2.82 -7.15 23.79
N SER A 226 -2.83 -7.65 25.03
CA SER A 226 -4.07 -7.76 25.80
C SER A 226 -4.65 -6.37 26.04
N GLN A 227 -5.96 -6.19 25.79
CA GLN A 227 -6.72 -4.92 25.89
C GLN A 227 -6.17 -4.00 26.99
N GLY A 228 -5.57 -2.86 26.65
CA GLY A 228 -5.10 -1.91 27.67
C GLY A 228 -4.26 -0.72 27.22
N GLU A 229 -3.45 -0.83 26.16
CA GLU A 229 -2.61 0.29 25.72
C GLU A 229 -3.40 1.25 24.81
N LYS A 230 -4.02 2.25 25.45
CA LYS A 230 -4.63 3.40 24.79
C LYS A 230 -3.55 4.44 24.49
N LYS A 231 -3.47 4.92 23.25
CA LYS A 231 -2.54 5.97 22.85
C LYS A 231 -3.28 7.22 22.39
N LYS A 232 -3.07 8.36 23.06
CA LYS A 232 -3.49 9.66 22.53
C LYS A 232 -2.59 10.04 21.37
N ARG A 233 -3.18 10.43 20.24
CA ARG A 233 -2.44 10.76 19.02
C ARG A 233 -2.53 12.26 18.74
N ALA A 234 -1.38 12.89 18.53
CA ALA A 234 -1.30 14.27 18.04
C ALA A 234 -0.82 14.21 16.59
N LEU A 235 -1.72 14.49 15.64
CA LEU A 235 -1.38 14.64 14.22
C LEU A 235 -1.19 16.12 13.93
N ASN A 236 0.06 16.60 14.02
CA ASN A 236 0.39 18.02 13.83
C ASN A 236 0.90 18.35 12.42
N ILE A 237 0.69 17.47 11.44
CA ILE A 237 1.23 17.63 10.09
C ILE A 237 0.11 18.03 9.13
N PRO A 238 0.34 19.03 8.25
CA PRO A 238 -0.64 19.42 7.26
C PRO A 238 -0.94 18.27 6.30
N CYS A 239 -2.23 18.03 6.07
CA CYS A 239 -2.71 17.12 5.03
C CYS A 239 -2.45 17.76 3.66
N LEU A 240 -1.66 17.06 2.82
CA LEU A 240 -1.40 17.43 1.44
C LEU A 240 -2.09 16.41 0.53
N ARG A 241 -3.19 16.81 -0.13
CA ARG A 241 -3.76 16.10 -1.28
C ARG A 241 -3.09 16.68 -2.54
N HIS A 242 -2.63 15.83 -3.46
CA HIS A 242 -1.72 16.17 -4.57
C HIS A 242 -2.32 15.94 -5.95
#